data_AF-A0A2L2YB95-F1
#
_entry.id   AF-A0A2L2YB95-F1
#
_cell.length_a   1.000
_cell.length_b   1.000
_cell.length_c   1.000
_cell.angle_alpha   90.00
_cell.angle_beta   90.00
_cell.angle_gamma   90.00
#
_symmetry.space_group_name_H-M   'P 1'
#
loop_
_entity.id
_entity.type
_entity.pdbx_description
1 polymer ?
#
loop_
_entity_poly.entity_id
_entity_poly.type
_entity_poly.pdbx_seq_one_letter_code
_entity_poly.pdbx_strand_id
1 'polypeptide(L)' 'RPTDKALRLALQDVYKIGGFGTVPVGRVESGVLKPGMIISFAPCYLTTDVMSVVMHHEAL' A
#
# COMPACT_ATOMS: atom_id res chain seq x y z
N ARG A 1 -4.46 -14.05 5.90
CA ARG A 1 -4.48 -12.94 6.89
C ARG A 1 -5.91 -12.47 7.06
N PRO A 2 -6.33 -12.01 8.24
CA PRO A 2 -7.72 -11.59 8.47
C PRO A 2 -8.06 -10.41 7.55
N THR A 3 -9.05 -10.58 6.68
CA THR A 3 -9.50 -9.60 5.69
C THR A 3 -10.66 -8.73 6.19
N ASP A 4 -11.30 -9.16 7.28
CA ASP A 4 -12.39 -8.51 8.01
C ASP A 4 -11.90 -7.38 8.93
N LYS A 5 -10.59 -7.30 9.17
CA LYS A 5 -9.96 -6.26 10.00
C LYS A 5 -9.48 -5.08 9.18
N ALA A 6 -9.24 -3.95 9.85
CA ALA A 6 -8.67 -2.77 9.22
C ALA A 6 -7.32 -3.07 8.53
N LEU A 7 -7.04 -2.37 7.43
CA LEU A 7 -5.78 -2.48 6.71
C LEU A 7 -4.61 -2.09 7.63
N ARG A 8 -3.64 -2.99 7.72
CA ARG A 8 -2.33 -2.74 8.33
C ARG A 8 -1.28 -3.20 7.33
N LEU A 9 -0.42 -2.30 6.89
CA LEU A 9 0.67 -2.57 5.95
C LEU A 9 1.99 -2.24 6.66
N ALA A 10 2.80 -3.26 6.92
CA ALA A 10 4.13 -3.07 7.48
C ALA A 10 5.11 -2.73 6.36
N LEU A 11 5.61 -1.50 6.34
CA LEU A 11 6.57 -1.03 5.33
C LEU A 11 7.96 -1.61 5.60
N GLN A 12 8.61 -2.06 4.53
CA GLN A 12 9.98 -2.56 4.53
C GLN A 12 10.88 -1.54 3.84
N ASP A 13 10.47 -1.09 2.65
CA ASP A 13 11.22 -0.14 1.83
C ASP A 13 10.27 0.84 1.14
N VAL A 14 10.81 1.97 0.70
CA VAL A 14 10.09 2.98 -0.07
C VAL A 14 10.97 3.47 -1.21
N TYR A 15 10.44 3.38 -2.43
CA TYR A 15 11.14 3.83 -3.63
C TYR A 15 10.44 5.05 -4.24
N LYS A 16 11.20 5.89 -4.95
CA LYS A 16 10.67 6.99 -5.74
C LYS A 16 10.92 6.69 -7.22
N ILE A 17 9.86 6.40 -7.96
CA ILE A 17 9.92 6.05 -9.37
C ILE A 17 9.45 7.26 -10.18
N GLY A 18 10.28 7.73 -11.11
CA GLY A 18 9.93 8.82 -12.01
C GLY A 18 8.65 8.48 -12.79
N GLY A 19 7.69 9.41 -12.84
CA GLY A 19 6.42 9.23 -13.54
C GLY A 19 5.33 8.50 -12.76
N PHE A 20 5.67 7.60 -11.84
CA PHE A 20 4.69 6.85 -11.01
C PHE A 20 4.54 7.39 -9.59
N GLY A 21 5.58 8.07 -9.07
CA GLY A 21 5.57 8.63 -7.73
C GLY A 21 6.23 7.72 -6.70
N THR A 22 5.66 7.67 -5.50
CA THR A 22 6.22 6.93 -4.36
C THR A 22 5.65 5.51 -4.32
N VAL A 23 6.53 4.51 -4.31
CA VAL A 23 6.17 3.09 -4.28
C VAL A 23 6.60 2.48 -2.94
N PRO A 24 5.69 2.37 -1.96
CA PRO A 24 5.95 1.67 -0.71
C PRO A 24 5.92 0.15 -0.93
N VAL A 25 6.91 -0.55 -0.41
CA VAL A 25 7.00 -2.01 -0.41
C VAL A 25 6.87 -2.51 1.00
N GLY A 26 6.02 -3.52 1.19
CA GLY A 26 5.74 -4.02 2.51
C GLY A 26 4.86 -5.25 2.50
N ARG A 27 4.50 -5.65 3.70
CA ARG A 27 3.71 -6.84 3.97
C ARG A 27 2.36 -6.41 4.52
N VAL A 28 1.28 -6.75 3.81
CA VAL A 28 -0.08 -6.58 4.34
C VAL A 28 -0.19 -7.48 5.54
N GLU A 29 -0.50 -6.95 6.73
CA GLU A 29 -0.63 -7.70 7.96
C GLU A 29 -2.08 -8.13 8.24
N SER A 30 -3.03 -7.25 7.91
CA SER A 30 -4.48 -7.45 7.98
C SER A 30 -5.20 -6.56 6.97
N GLY A 31 -6.47 -6.85 6.71
CA GLY A 31 -7.34 -6.11 5.80
C GLY A 31 -7.08 -6.42 4.33
N VAL A 32 -7.58 -5.54 3.48
CA VAL A 32 -7.54 -5.67 2.01
C VAL A 32 -6.95 -4.39 1.43
N LEU A 33 -6.05 -4.53 0.46
CA LEU A 33 -5.47 -3.43 -0.32
C LEU A 33 -5.81 -3.66 -1.79
N LYS A 34 -6.38 -2.63 -2.43
CA LYS A 34 -6.79 -2.65 -3.84
C LYS A 34 -6.51 -1.30 -4.50
N PRO A 35 -6.34 -1.26 -5.83
CA PRO A 35 -6.35 -0.02 -6.58
C PRO A 35 -7.63 0.79 -6.33
N GLY A 36 -7.52 2.12 -6.36
CA GLY A 36 -8.60 3.07 -6.14
C GLY A 36 -8.97 3.31 -4.67
N MET A 37 -8.34 2.62 -3.72
CA MET A 37 -8.53 2.90 -2.30
C MET A 37 -7.80 4.17 -1.88
N ILE A 38 -8.37 4.94 -0.95
CA ILE A 38 -7.65 5.98 -0.22
C ILE A 38 -7.08 5.35 1.05
N ILE A 39 -5.78 5.47 1.26
CA ILE A 39 -5.09 4.95 2.44
C ILE A 39 -4.40 6.08 3.21
N SER A 40 -4.11 5.84 4.48
CA SER A 40 -3.40 6.77 5.35
C SER A 40 -2.13 6.14 5.92
N PHE A 41 -1.02 6.86 5.85
CA PHE A 41 0.27 6.47 6.40
C PHE A 41 0.51 7.15 7.75
N ALA A 42 0.70 6.34 8.79
CA ALA A 42 1.17 6.78 10.09
C ALA A 42 2.70 7.05 10.07
N PRO A 43 3.23 7.90 10.97
CA PRO A 43 2.52 8.62 12.04
C PRO A 43 1.92 9.96 11.61
N CYS A 44 2.27 10.49 10.43
CA CYS A 44 1.85 11.82 9.99
C CYS A 44 0.41 11.87 9.43
N TYR A 45 -0.27 10.72 9.35
CA TYR A 45 -1.60 10.55 8.77
C TYR A 45 -1.71 11.08 7.33
N LEU A 46 -0.63 10.96 6.55
CA LEU A 46 -0.62 11.34 5.13
C LEU A 46 -1.60 10.45 4.37
N THR A 47 -2.57 11.06 3.68
CA THR A 47 -3.55 10.33 2.87
C THR A 47 -3.18 10.40 1.39
N THR A 48 -3.38 9.29 0.69
CA THR A 48 -3.12 9.19 -0.76
C THR A 48 -4.01 8.12 -1.37
N ASP A 49 -4.28 8.24 -2.66
CA ASP A 49 -4.89 7.18 -3.46
C ASP A 49 -3.87 6.06 -3.77
N VAL A 50 -4.37 4.84 -3.90
CA VAL A 50 -3.62 3.67 -4.36
C VAL A 50 -3.85 3.52 -5.86
N MET A 51 -2.87 3.90 -6.68
CA MET A 51 -3.01 3.78 -8.13
C MET A 51 -2.95 2.32 -8.62
N SER A 52 -2.03 1.52 -8.07
CA SER A 52 -1.84 0.12 -8.47
C SER A 52 -1.31 -0.71 -7.31
N VAL A 53 -1.60 -2.02 -7.32
CA VAL A 53 -1.02 -3.00 -6.39
C VAL A 53 -0.29 -4.05 -7.20
N VAL A 54 0.96 -4.34 -6.83
CA VAL A 54 1.80 -5.34 -7.47
C VAL A 54 2.30 -6.31 -6.41
N MET A 55 2.19 -7.61 -6.66
CA MET A 55 2.84 -8.64 -5.85
C MET A 55 3.67 -9.54 -6.77
N HIS A 56 4.93 -9.81 -6.40
CA HIS A 56 5.82 -10.70 -7.14
C HIS A 56 5.94 -10.39 -8.67
N HIS A 57 5.95 -9.11 -9.04
CA HIS A 57 5.95 -8.63 -10.45
C HIS A 57 4.66 -8.91 -11.25
N GLU A 58 3.56 -9.26 -10.59
CA GLU A 58 2.23 -9.38 -11.19
C GLU A 58 1.29 -8.30 -10.67
N ALA A 59 0.46 -7.75 -11.57
CA ALA A 59 -0.58 -6.78 -11.22
C ALA A 59 -1.81 -7.49 -10.63
N LEU A 60 -2.43 -6.88 -9.63
CA LEU A 60 -3.60 -7.40 -8.90
C LEU A 60 -4.82 -6.48 -9.01
#